data_AF-A0A832HN60-F1
#
_entry.id   AF-A0A832HN60-F1
#
_cell.length_a   1.000
_cell.length_b   1.000
_cell.length_c   1.000
_cell.angle_alpha   90.00
_cell.angle_beta   90.00
_cell.angle_gamma   90.00
#
_symmetry.space_group_name_H-M   'P 1'
#
loop_
_entity.id
_entity.type
_entity.pdbx_description
1 polymer ?
#
loop_
_entity_poly.entity_id
_entity_poly.type
_entity_poly.pdbx_seq_one_letter_code
_entity_poly.pdbx_strand_id
1 'polypeptide(L)'
;MQSAHRQMATDRFGCRSPGGLTAKTMMHTGLSSGEIQTMKCEKLLALLNDYIDGDVQPGICAELEQHLASCNPCHVVVDTVKKTITLYKAGQPYELPPGFRDRLHAELRARWKQSTPASPSENKG
;
A
#
# COMPACT_ATOMS: atom_id res chain seq x y z
N MET A 1 25.77 7.78 21.07
CA MET A 1 24.32 7.51 21.21
C MET A 1 23.57 7.83 19.91
N GLN A 2 23.90 7.18 18.78
CA GLN A 2 23.27 7.41 17.47
C GLN A 2 23.08 6.10 16.71
N SER A 3 22.32 5.16 17.28
CA SER A 3 21.98 3.91 16.57
C SER A 3 20.50 3.54 16.64
N ALA A 4 19.67 4.28 17.39
CA ALA A 4 18.25 3.93 17.55
C ALA A 4 17.32 4.56 16.50
N HIS A 5 17.74 5.59 15.77
CA HIS A 5 16.82 6.38 14.93
C HIS A 5 16.55 5.82 13.53
N ARG A 6 17.25 4.75 13.11
CA ARG A 6 17.12 4.17 11.76
C ARG A 6 16.15 2.98 11.68
N GLN A 7 15.71 2.46 12.83
CA GLN A 7 14.92 1.22 12.87
C GLN A 7 13.41 1.42 12.67
N MET A 8 12.89 2.64 12.79
CA MET A 8 11.44 2.89 12.87
C MET A 8 10.71 2.91 11.51
N ALA A 9 11.42 2.85 10.38
CA ALA A 9 10.80 3.00 9.05
C ALA A 9 10.48 1.67 8.34
N THR A 10 10.95 0.52 8.84
CA THR A 10 10.79 -0.78 8.16
C THR A 10 9.53 -1.54 8.56
N ASP A 11 8.85 -1.15 9.64
CA ASP A 11 7.65 -1.85 10.16
C ASP A 11 6.35 -1.55 9.38
N ARG A 12 6.40 -0.67 8.38
CA ARG A 12 5.18 -0.28 7.65
C ARG A 12 4.83 -1.18 6.46
N PHE A 13 5.68 -2.16 6.14
CA PHE A 13 5.45 -3.08 5.03
C PHE A 13 4.82 -4.38 5.54
N GLY A 14 3.65 -4.71 5.01
CA GLY A 14 2.86 -5.86 5.44
C GLY A 14 1.39 -5.48 5.57
N CYS A 15 0.61 -6.37 6.19
CA CYS A 15 -0.82 -6.13 6.34
C CYS A 15 -1.09 -4.93 7.25
N ARG A 16 -1.96 -4.03 6.79
CA ARG A 16 -2.47 -2.95 7.64
C ARG A 16 -3.34 -3.58 8.72
N SER A 17 -2.88 -3.58 9.96
CA SER A 17 -3.76 -3.86 11.09
C SER A 17 -4.87 -2.80 11.12
N PRO A 18 -6.15 -3.18 10.98
CA PRO A 18 -7.23 -2.24 11.19
C PRO A 18 -7.29 -1.92 12.68
N GLY A 19 -6.87 -0.71 13.06
CA GLY A 19 -7.34 -0.12 14.31
C GLY A 19 -8.86 -0.16 14.32
N GLY A 20 -9.43 -0.78 15.35
CA GLY A 20 -10.79 -1.31 15.34
C GLY A 20 -11.88 -0.32 14.93
N LEU A 21 -12.67 -0.71 13.92
CA LEU A 21 -14.04 -0.24 13.76
C LEU A 21 -14.96 -1.45 13.53
N THR A 22 -16.13 -1.36 14.16
CA THR A 22 -17.08 -2.42 14.49
C THR A 22 -17.61 -3.22 13.31
N ALA A 23 -17.74 -4.54 13.52
CA ALA A 23 -18.43 -5.47 12.64
C ALA A 23 -19.87 -5.03 12.32
N LYS A 24 -20.20 -4.97 11.02
CA LYS A 24 -21.59 -5.02 10.54
C LYS A 24 -21.65 -5.72 9.17
N THR A 25 -21.97 -7.03 9.25
CA THR A 25 -22.87 -7.84 8.40
C THR A 25 -22.74 -7.77 6.86
N MET A 26 -22.09 -8.76 6.22
CA MET A 26 -22.62 -10.00 5.57
C MET A 26 -23.37 -9.81 4.24
N MET A 27 -22.97 -10.55 3.18
CA MET A 27 -23.82 -11.37 2.29
C MET A 27 -22.98 -12.50 1.66
N HIS A 28 -23.63 -13.59 1.31
CA HIS A 28 -23.17 -14.99 1.18
C HIS A 28 -23.03 -15.45 -0.28
N THR A 29 -22.13 -16.41 -0.57
CA THR A 29 -22.39 -17.60 -1.40
C THR A 29 -21.15 -18.51 -1.53
N GLY A 30 -21.35 -19.82 -1.33
CA GLY A 30 -20.55 -20.88 -1.96
C GLY A 30 -19.37 -21.43 -1.17
N LEU A 31 -19.63 -22.23 -0.14
CA LEU A 31 -18.63 -23.16 0.42
C LEU A 31 -18.65 -24.44 -0.42
N SER A 32 -17.62 -24.68 -1.24
CA SER A 32 -17.33 -26.01 -1.79
C SER A 32 -16.09 -26.58 -1.10
N SER A 33 -16.24 -27.84 -0.66
CA SER A 33 -15.25 -28.80 -0.21
C SER A 33 -13.89 -28.30 0.29
N GLY A 34 -13.67 -28.54 1.58
CA GLY A 34 -12.39 -28.35 2.25
C GLY A 34 -11.22 -29.02 1.54
N GLU A 35 -10.33 -28.18 1.04
CA GLU A 35 -8.91 -28.38 1.24
C GLU A 35 -8.49 -27.36 2.30
N ILE A 36 -7.80 -27.81 3.35
CA ILE A 36 -6.94 -26.91 4.11
C ILE A 36 -5.83 -26.51 3.12
N GLN A 37 -6.07 -25.51 2.29
CA GLN A 37 -5.07 -25.04 1.33
C GLN A 37 -4.00 -24.30 2.10
N THR A 38 -2.95 -25.03 2.49
CA THR A 38 -1.71 -24.43 2.95
C THR A 38 -1.19 -23.52 1.85
N MET A 39 -1.02 -22.23 2.13
CA MET A 39 -0.42 -21.27 1.20
C MET A 39 0.87 -21.83 0.62
N LYS A 40 0.98 -21.82 -0.71
CA LYS A 40 2.20 -22.21 -1.43
C LYS A 40 3.04 -20.98 -1.74
N CYS A 41 4.35 -21.18 -1.92
CA CYS A 41 5.30 -20.12 -2.24
C CYS A 41 4.88 -19.33 -3.49
N GLU A 42 4.36 -20.00 -4.52
CA GLU A 42 3.91 -19.39 -5.77
C GLU A 42 2.74 -18.42 -5.54
N LYS A 43 1.80 -18.81 -4.68
CA LYS A 43 0.65 -17.97 -4.32
C LYS A 43 1.11 -16.74 -3.52
N LEU A 44 2.09 -16.90 -2.62
CA LEU A 44 2.70 -15.78 -1.92
C LEU A 44 3.40 -14.82 -2.88
N LEU A 45 4.22 -15.35 -3.80
CA LEU A 45 4.94 -14.53 -4.77
C LEU A 45 3.98 -13.76 -5.70
N ALA A 46 2.86 -14.37 -6.08
CA ALA A 46 1.82 -13.70 -6.86
C ALA A 46 1.16 -12.53 -6.11
N LEU A 47 1.05 -12.62 -4.78
CA LEU A 47 0.45 -11.61 -3.90
C LEU A 47 1.49 -10.66 -3.26
N LEU A 48 2.76 -10.79 -3.63
CA LEU A 48 3.86 -10.12 -2.94
C LEU A 48 3.73 -8.59 -3.00
N ASN A 49 3.37 -8.03 -4.15
CA ASN A 49 3.23 -6.58 -4.31
C ASN A 49 2.11 -6.03 -3.41
N ASP A 50 0.92 -6.63 -3.49
CA ASP A 50 -0.24 -6.26 -2.67
C ASP A 50 0.11 -6.34 -1.17
N TYR A 51 0.83 -7.39 -0.75
CA TYR A 51 1.27 -7.57 0.63
C TYR A 51 2.24 -6.48 1.07
N ILE A 52 3.20 -6.12 0.21
CA ILE A 52 4.18 -5.06 0.49
C ILE A 52 3.51 -3.69 0.57
N ASP A 53 2.53 -3.41 -0.27
CA ASP A 53 1.76 -2.16 -0.28
C ASP A 53 0.69 -2.08 0.83
N GLY A 54 0.40 -3.22 1.45
CA GLY A 54 -0.57 -3.39 2.51
C GLY A 54 -2.01 -3.31 2.01
N ASP A 55 -2.25 -3.76 0.78
CA ASP A 55 -3.54 -3.83 0.10
C ASP A 55 -4.03 -5.29 -0.05
N VAL A 56 -3.81 -6.09 0.98
CA VAL A 56 -4.28 -7.48 1.05
C VAL A 56 -5.49 -7.57 1.97
N GLN A 57 -6.49 -8.33 1.54
CA GLN A 57 -7.68 -8.60 2.35
C GLN A 57 -7.29 -9.32 3.66
N PRO A 58 -7.92 -8.99 4.81
CA PRO A 58 -7.53 -9.52 6.11
C PRO A 58 -7.46 -11.05 6.21
N GLY A 59 -8.35 -11.78 5.54
CA GLY A 59 -8.33 -13.25 5.54
C GLY A 59 -7.09 -13.83 4.84
N ILE A 60 -6.74 -13.27 3.68
CA ILE A 60 -5.56 -13.69 2.88
C ILE A 60 -4.27 -13.28 3.58
N CYS A 61 -4.29 -12.12 4.25
CA CYS A 61 -3.18 -11.64 5.05
C CYS A 61 -2.73 -12.68 6.10
N ALA A 62 -3.67 -13.21 6.89
CA ALA A 62 -3.34 -14.18 7.93
C ALA A 62 -2.67 -15.44 7.34
N GLU A 63 -3.14 -15.90 6.18
CA GLU A 63 -2.53 -17.03 5.47
C GLU A 63 -1.09 -16.71 5.00
N LEU A 64 -0.84 -15.49 4.49
CA LEU A 64 0.49 -15.05 4.08
C LEU A 64 1.44 -14.95 5.28
N GLU A 65 1.00 -14.36 6.39
CA GLU A 65 1.79 -14.24 7.62
C GLU A 65 2.14 -15.61 8.20
N GLN A 66 1.20 -16.55 8.19
CA GLN A 66 1.45 -17.93 8.61
C GLN A 66 2.47 -18.64 7.69
N HIS A 67 2.38 -18.43 6.37
CA HIS A 67 3.36 -18.97 5.44
C HIS A 67 4.75 -18.36 5.71
N LEU A 68 4.85 -17.05 5.91
CA LEU A 68 6.12 -16.38 6.19
C LEU A 68 6.75 -16.83 7.51
N ALA A 69 5.94 -17.16 8.52
CA ALA A 69 6.42 -17.72 9.78
C ALA A 69 7.00 -19.13 9.64
N SER A 70 6.61 -19.89 8.61
CA SER A 70 7.02 -21.29 8.41
C SER A 70 7.93 -21.52 7.21
N CYS A 71 8.13 -20.52 6.34
CA CYS A 71 8.90 -20.60 5.10
C CYS A 71 10.02 -19.56 5.05
N ASN A 72 11.23 -19.97 5.46
CA ASN A 72 12.41 -19.11 5.41
C ASN A 72 12.73 -18.53 4.01
N PRO A 73 12.62 -19.28 2.89
CA PRO A 73 12.85 -18.70 1.56
C PRO A 73 11.95 -17.51 1.24
N CYS A 74 10.64 -17.61 1.53
CA CYS A 74 9.71 -16.53 1.28
C CYS A 74 9.95 -15.34 2.22
N HIS A 75 10.34 -15.59 3.47
CA HIS A 75 10.76 -14.54 4.40
C HIS A 75 11.95 -13.74 3.84
N VAL A 76 12.98 -14.43 3.34
CA VAL A 76 14.16 -13.78 2.74
C VAL A 76 13.79 -12.96 1.50
N VAL A 77 12.88 -13.45 0.64
CA VAL A 77 12.39 -12.69 -0.53
C VAL A 77 11.69 -11.42 -0.09
N VAL A 78 10.72 -11.51 0.82
CA VAL A 78 9.97 -10.36 1.34
C VAL A 78 10.90 -9.33 1.95
N ASP A 79 11.83 -9.74 2.81
CA ASP A 79 12.82 -8.86 3.43
C ASP A 79 13.70 -8.16 2.40
N THR A 80 14.14 -8.89 1.38
CA THR A 80 15.00 -8.35 0.32
C THR A 80 14.26 -7.29 -0.49
N VAL A 81 12.99 -7.53 -0.81
CA VAL A 81 12.14 -6.55 -1.50
C VAL A 81 11.91 -5.31 -0.65
N LYS A 82 11.57 -5.47 0.64
CA LYS A 82 11.43 -4.34 1.59
C LYS A 82 12.70 -3.51 1.70
N LYS A 83 13.87 -4.17 1.78
CA LYS A 83 15.18 -3.50 1.82
C LYS A 83 15.47 -2.76 0.53
N THR A 84 15.19 -3.38 -0.62
CA THR A 84 15.34 -2.73 -1.94
C THR A 84 14.49 -1.47 -2.01
N ILE A 85 13.20 -1.53 -1.65
CA ILE A 85 12.31 -0.36 -1.61
C ILE A 85 12.87 0.71 -0.68
N THR A 86 13.35 0.32 0.49
CA THR A 86 13.93 1.25 1.47
C THR A 86 15.17 1.95 0.90
N LEU A 87 16.06 1.24 0.21
CA LEU A 87 17.24 1.81 -0.43
C LEU A 87 16.86 2.83 -1.52
N TYR A 88 15.87 2.52 -2.35
CA TYR A 88 15.37 3.46 -3.37
C TYR A 88 14.69 4.68 -2.74
N LYS A 89 13.90 4.49 -1.67
CA LYS A 89 13.26 5.59 -0.93
C LYS A 89 14.26 6.45 -0.15
N ALA A 90 15.37 5.86 0.28
CA ALA A 90 16.48 6.56 0.93
C ALA A 90 17.41 7.28 -0.06
N GLY A 91 17.04 7.32 -1.35
CA GLY A 91 17.74 8.10 -2.36
C GLY A 91 17.90 9.56 -1.94
N GLN A 92 18.98 10.18 -2.41
CA GLN A 92 19.22 11.60 -2.20
C GLN A 92 18.04 12.40 -2.78
N PRO A 93 17.44 13.35 -2.04
CA PRO A 93 16.45 14.25 -2.59
C PRO A 93 17.03 14.93 -3.82
N TYR A 94 16.41 14.70 -4.99
CA TYR A 94 16.74 15.47 -6.17
C TYR A 94 16.07 16.84 -6.04
N GLU A 95 16.86 17.90 -5.99
CA GLU A 95 16.34 19.26 -5.96
C GLU A 95 15.50 19.50 -7.22
N LEU A 96 14.23 19.84 -7.03
CA LEU A 96 13.36 20.17 -8.15
C LEU A 96 13.88 21.44 -8.83
N PRO A 97 13.89 21.52 -10.17
CA PRO A 97 14.31 22.72 -10.86
C PRO A 97 13.52 23.95 -10.36
N PRO A 98 14.17 25.11 -10.20
CA PRO A 98 13.50 26.33 -9.79
C PRO A 98 12.22 26.59 -10.63
N GLY A 99 11.13 26.93 -9.94
CA GLY A 99 9.84 27.20 -10.57
C GLY A 99 9.09 25.98 -11.12
N PHE A 100 9.60 24.75 -11.00
CA PHE A 100 8.88 23.54 -11.42
C PHE A 100 7.51 23.42 -10.73
N ARG A 101 7.50 23.62 -9.41
CA ARG A 101 6.28 23.59 -8.60
C ARG A 101 5.23 24.59 -9.11
N ASP A 102 5.66 25.81 -9.42
CA ASP A 102 4.75 26.88 -9.83
C ASP A 102 4.18 26.62 -11.23
N ARG A 103 5.01 26.14 -12.17
CA ARG A 103 4.55 25.72 -13.51
C ARG A 103 3.57 24.56 -13.43
N LEU A 104 3.87 23.53 -12.63
CA LEU A 104 2.98 22.38 -12.44
C LEU A 104 1.63 22.81 -11.85
N HIS A 105 1.65 23.61 -10.79
CA HIS A 105 0.42 24.10 -10.17
C HIS A 105 -0.39 25.02 -11.09
N ALA A 106 0.26 25.84 -11.91
CA ALA A 106 -0.41 26.68 -12.90
C ALA A 106 -1.15 25.82 -13.94
N GLU A 107 -0.47 24.80 -14.47
CA GLU A 107 -1.05 23.87 -15.45
C GLU A 107 -2.24 23.09 -14.86
N LEU A 108 -2.08 22.53 -13.65
CA LEU A 108 -3.16 21.80 -12.98
C LEU A 108 -4.39 22.68 -12.77
N ARG A 109 -4.22 23.94 -12.34
CA ARG A 109 -5.34 24.89 -12.19
C ARG A 109 -5.99 25.24 -13.53
N ALA A 110 -5.19 25.42 -14.58
CA ALA A 110 -5.71 25.73 -15.91
C ALA A 110 -6.60 24.61 -16.43
N ARG A 111 -6.17 23.34 -16.28
CA ARG A 111 -6.96 22.16 -16.68
C ARG A 111 -8.19 21.96 -15.82
N TRP A 112 -8.09 22.15 -14.51
CA TRP A 112 -9.23 22.01 -13.59
C TRP A 112 -10.39 22.93 -13.97
N LYS A 113 -10.09 24.19 -14.32
CA LYS A 113 -11.09 25.17 -14.79
C LYS A 113 -11.78 24.76 -16.09
N GLN A 114 -11.10 24.00 -16.93
CA GLN A 114 -11.65 23.49 -18.19
C GLN A 114 -12.50 22.24 -17.99
N SER A 115 -12.19 21.44 -16.95
CA SER A 115 -12.90 20.20 -16.64
C SER A 115 -14.10 20.38 -15.70
N THR A 116 -14.28 21.55 -15.08
CA THR A 116 -15.48 21.85 -14.29
C THR A 116 -16.51 22.59 -15.17
N PRO A 117 -17.71 22.03 -15.42
CA PRO A 117 -18.79 22.83 -15.97
C PRO A 117 -19.14 23.91 -14.93
N ALA A 118 -19.00 25.18 -15.31
CA ALA A 118 -19.35 26.30 -14.45
C ALA A 118 -20.83 26.17 -14.03
N SER A 119 -21.09 25.91 -12.75
CA SER A 119 -22.41 26.12 -12.17
C SER A 119 -22.66 27.64 -12.17
N PRO A 120 -23.78 28.11 -12.74
CA PRO A 120 -24.13 29.52 -12.69
C PRO A 120 -24.63 29.85 -11.28
N SER A 121 -23.87 30.64 -10.52
CA SER A 121 -24.38 31.22 -9.29
C SER A 121 -25.30 32.39 -9.64
N GLU A 122 -26.60 32.15 -9.61
CA GLU A 122 -27.59 33.17 -9.31
C GLU A 122 -27.23 33.87 -8.00
N ASN A 123 -27.23 35.22 -8.00
CA ASN A 123 -28.02 35.93 -7.00
C ASN A 123 -28.27 37.42 -7.34
N LYS A 124 -29.57 37.67 -7.47
CA LYS A 124 -30.40 38.87 -7.25
C LYS A 124 -29.74 40.20 -6.84
N GLY A 125 -30.12 41.22 -7.61
CA GLY A 125 -30.33 42.61 -7.22
C GLY A 125 -31.29 43.25 -8.21
#